data_AF-A0A2D9Y4G4-F1
#
_entry.id   AF-A0A2D9Y4G4-F1
#
_cell.length_a   1.000
_cell.length_b   1.000
_cell.length_c   1.000
_cell.angle_alpha   90.00
_cell.angle_beta   90.00
_cell.angle_gamma   90.00
#
_symmetry.space_group_name_H-M   'P 1'
#
loop_
_entity.id
_entity.type
_entity.pdbx_description
1 polymer ?
#
loop_
_entity_poly.entity_id
_entity_poly.type
_entity_poly.pdbx_seq_one_letter_code
_entity_poly.pdbx_strand_id
1 'polypeptide(L)'
;MKTKLTLLILLCGILFVSGDLNAQQEEIKVNYKDSIATIEGLMAKELNFVQITKKALEITMAPNKGLIDKVRVEKEKELKKLNKELKKNKITQAEYDHQLSIIDKKIKKIESAELNMSSGFTELFEKSNKKIDSLKQRKVHFESQVQ
;
A
#
# COMPACT_ATOMS: atom_id res chain seq x y z
N MET A 1 16.83 -15.17 16.97
CA MET A 1 16.88 -15.47 15.52
C MET A 1 15.94 -16.66 15.24
N LYS A 2 14.69 -16.42 14.81
CA LYS A 2 13.64 -17.45 14.61
C LYS A 2 13.09 -17.47 13.18
N THR A 3 13.87 -17.01 12.20
CA THR A 3 13.40 -16.84 10.81
C THR A 3 13.85 -17.93 9.84
N LYS A 4 14.65 -18.91 10.28
CA LYS A 4 15.12 -20.00 9.40
C LYS A 4 14.19 -21.21 9.36
N LEU A 5 13.30 -21.39 10.35
CA LEU A 5 12.48 -22.61 10.46
C LEU A 5 11.24 -22.58 9.55
N THR A 6 10.66 -21.40 9.32
CA THR A 6 9.46 -21.25 8.47
C THR A 6 9.78 -21.37 6.98
N LEU A 7 11.02 -21.04 6.57
CA LEU A 7 11.46 -21.20 5.19
C LEU A 7 11.81 -22.66 4.85
N LEU A 8 12.22 -23.46 5.85
CA LEU A 8 12.56 -24.87 5.68
C LEU A 8 11.33 -25.74 5.36
N ILE A 9 10.17 -25.40 5.96
CA ILE A 9 8.91 -26.11 5.71
C ILE A 9 8.38 -25.82 4.29
N LEU A 10 8.68 -24.65 3.72
CA LEU A 10 8.30 -24.33 2.35
C LEU A 10 9.23 -24.99 1.30
N LEU A 11 10.49 -25.28 1.66
CA LEU A 11 11.44 -25.96 0.77
C LEU A 11 11.28 -27.49 0.74
N CYS A 12 10.85 -28.12 1.83
CA CYS A 12 10.69 -29.58 1.89
C CYS A 12 9.48 -30.11 1.08
N GLY A 13 8.58 -29.24 0.61
CA GLY A 13 7.45 -29.66 -0.23
C GLY A 13 7.78 -29.96 -1.70
N ILE A 14 9.02 -29.74 -2.15
CA ILE A 14 9.40 -29.82 -3.58
C ILE A 14 10.44 -30.92 -3.89
N LEU A 15 10.97 -31.64 -2.89
CA LEU A 15 11.97 -32.69 -3.12
C LEU A 15 11.52 -34.04 -2.56
N PHE A 16 10.73 -34.79 -3.34
CA PHE A 16 10.68 -36.24 -3.22
C PHE A 16 10.93 -36.88 -4.60
N VAL A 17 12.21 -37.05 -4.90
CA VAL A 17 12.71 -38.02 -5.88
C VAL A 17 13.59 -39.00 -5.09
N SER A 18 13.10 -40.24 -5.03
CA SER A 18 13.79 -41.52 -4.73
C SER A 18 14.58 -41.68 -3.43
N GLY A 19 14.13 -42.62 -2.59
CA GLY A 19 14.94 -43.23 -1.53
C GLY A 19 14.10 -44.03 -0.55
N ASP A 20 14.07 -45.36 -0.71
CA ASP A 20 13.57 -46.31 0.29
C ASP A 20 14.26 -46.08 1.64
N LEU A 21 13.49 -45.84 2.70
CA LEU A 21 13.91 -46.02 4.09
C LEU A 21 12.67 -46.06 4.99
N ASN A 22 12.44 -47.24 5.58
CA ASN A 22 11.56 -47.47 6.73
C ASN A 22 11.81 -46.44 7.83
N ALA A 23 10.95 -45.43 7.90
CA ALA A 23 10.69 -44.65 9.08
C ALA A 23 9.17 -44.48 9.11
N GLN A 24 8.55 -44.76 10.25
CA GLN A 24 7.14 -44.45 10.47
C GLN A 24 6.95 -42.96 10.18
N GLN A 25 6.48 -42.65 8.97
CA GLN A 25 5.86 -41.38 8.67
C GLN A 25 4.61 -41.37 9.55
N GLU A 26 4.68 -40.67 10.68
CA GLU A 26 3.47 -40.11 11.26
C GLU A 26 2.83 -39.29 10.13
N GLU A 27 1.82 -39.86 9.51
CA GLU A 27 0.94 -39.15 8.60
C GLU A 27 0.42 -37.95 9.39
N ILE A 28 0.96 -36.76 9.10
CA ILE A 28 0.39 -35.52 9.64
C ILE A 28 -0.99 -35.44 9.02
N LYS A 29 -1.99 -35.94 9.74
CA LYS A 29 -3.36 -35.95 9.30
C LYS A 29 -3.84 -34.51 9.28
N VAL A 30 -3.79 -33.90 8.11
CA VAL A 30 -4.21 -32.53 7.91
C VAL A 30 -5.70 -32.47 8.23
N ASN A 31 -6.07 -31.78 9.32
CA ASN A 31 -7.47 -31.49 9.57
C ASN A 31 -7.89 -30.37 8.62
N TYR A 32 -8.48 -30.77 7.49
CA TYR A 32 -8.93 -29.86 6.46
C TYR A 32 -10.00 -28.87 6.98
N LYS A 33 -10.86 -29.28 7.94
CA LYS A 33 -11.86 -28.39 8.54
C LYS A 33 -11.22 -27.28 9.39
N ASP A 34 -10.25 -27.63 10.24
CA ASP A 34 -9.52 -26.64 11.05
C ASP A 34 -8.68 -25.70 10.18
N SER A 35 -8.15 -26.24 9.07
CA SER A 35 -7.40 -25.46 8.08
C SER A 35 -8.29 -24.44 7.36
N ILE A 36 -9.51 -24.84 6.97
CA ILE A 36 -10.51 -23.92 6.40
C ILE A 36 -10.86 -22.81 7.38
N ALA A 37 -11.18 -23.15 8.63
CA ALA A 37 -11.48 -22.15 9.67
C ALA A 37 -10.32 -21.18 9.91
N THR A 38 -9.08 -21.69 9.86
CA THR A 38 -7.87 -20.85 9.94
C THR A 38 -7.77 -19.90 8.75
N ILE A 39 -8.00 -20.38 7.54
CA ILE A 39 -7.97 -19.56 6.31
C ILE A 39 -9.05 -18.48 6.37
N GLU A 40 -10.27 -18.80 6.84
CA GLU A 40 -11.35 -17.83 7.05
C GLU A 40 -10.97 -16.75 8.05
N GLY A 41 -10.36 -17.12 9.18
CA GLY A 41 -9.83 -16.17 10.15
C GLY A 41 -8.74 -15.25 9.58
N LEU A 42 -7.87 -15.78 8.71
CA LEU A 42 -6.86 -14.97 8.01
C LEU A 42 -7.50 -14.02 6.99
N MET A 43 -8.49 -14.48 6.22
CA MET A 43 -9.22 -13.61 5.29
C MET A 43 -9.94 -12.47 6.01
N ALA A 44 -10.61 -12.76 7.13
CA ALA A 44 -11.29 -11.75 7.94
C ALA A 44 -10.31 -10.69 8.46
N LYS A 45 -9.10 -11.09 8.89
CA LYS A 45 -8.04 -10.17 9.31
C LYS A 45 -7.56 -9.26 8.17
N GLU A 46 -7.32 -9.81 6.99
CA GLU A 46 -6.91 -9.02 5.81
C GLU A 46 -8.01 -8.07 5.35
N LEU A 47 -9.28 -8.50 5.35
CA LEU A 47 -10.41 -7.63 5.05
C LEU A 47 -10.52 -6.47 6.05
N ASN A 48 -10.35 -6.74 7.34
CA ASN A 48 -10.34 -5.70 8.37
C ASN A 48 -9.16 -4.72 8.17
N PHE A 49 -7.97 -5.23 7.85
CA PHE A 49 -6.82 -4.39 7.50
C PHE A 49 -7.14 -3.45 6.34
N VAL A 50 -7.72 -3.97 5.25
CA VAL A 50 -8.14 -3.15 4.10
C VAL A 50 -9.13 -2.07 4.52
N GLN A 51 -10.13 -2.40 5.35
CA GLN A 51 -11.12 -1.43 5.83
C GLN A 51 -10.50 -0.32 6.70
N ILE A 52 -9.61 -0.69 7.64
CA ILE A 52 -8.92 0.27 8.50
C ILE A 52 -8.02 1.17 7.67
N THR A 53 -7.24 0.60 6.75
CA THR A 53 -6.35 1.34 5.87
C THR A 53 -7.13 2.28 4.93
N LYS A 54 -8.30 1.86 4.43
CA LYS A 54 -9.20 2.73 3.65
C LYS A 54 -9.72 3.91 4.46
N LYS A 55 -10.16 3.67 5.70
CA LYS A 55 -10.57 4.76 6.61
C LYS A 55 -9.41 5.69 6.94
N ALA A 56 -8.21 5.15 7.16
CA ALA A 56 -7.01 5.95 7.39
C ALA A 56 -6.66 6.81 6.16
N LEU A 57 -6.77 6.27 4.95
CA LEU A 57 -6.63 7.02 3.70
C LEU A 57 -7.65 8.14 3.60
N GLU A 58 -8.93 7.85 3.87
CA GLU A 58 -10.01 8.85 3.85
C GLU A 58 -9.75 9.97 4.87
N ILE A 59 -9.37 9.64 6.11
CA ILE A 59 -9.03 10.63 7.14
C ILE A 59 -7.79 11.44 6.74
N THR A 60 -6.76 10.80 6.20
CA THR A 60 -5.50 11.49 5.90
C THR A 60 -5.60 12.35 4.63
N MET A 61 -6.39 11.92 3.64
CA MET A 61 -6.62 12.68 2.41
C MET A 61 -7.83 13.60 2.45
N ALA A 62 -8.76 13.47 3.40
CA ALA A 62 -9.90 14.39 3.52
C ALA A 62 -9.47 15.87 3.68
N PRO A 63 -8.45 16.21 4.49
CA PRO A 63 -7.89 17.56 4.53
C PRO A 63 -7.21 17.98 3.23
N ASN A 64 -6.69 17.02 2.46
CA ASN A 64 -6.02 17.25 1.18
C ASN A 64 -6.98 17.33 -0.01
N LYS A 65 -8.25 16.91 0.15
CA LYS A 65 -9.26 16.92 -0.90
C LYS A 65 -9.61 18.37 -1.24
N GLY A 66 -8.90 18.91 -2.24
CA GLY A 66 -8.95 20.33 -2.61
C GLY A 66 -7.85 21.20 -2.00
N LEU A 67 -6.85 20.64 -1.28
CA LEU A 67 -5.68 21.39 -0.85
C LEU A 67 -4.82 21.79 -2.05
N ILE A 68 -4.60 20.88 -3.02
CA ILE A 68 -3.95 21.22 -4.29
C ILE A 68 -4.70 22.34 -5.01
N ASP A 69 -6.02 22.29 -5.07
CA ASP A 69 -6.82 23.33 -5.72
C ASP A 69 -6.74 24.66 -4.97
N LYS A 70 -6.81 24.65 -3.63
CA LYS A 70 -6.60 25.84 -2.80
C LYS A 70 -5.20 26.43 -3.00
N VAL A 71 -4.18 25.59 -3.02
CA VAL A 71 -2.79 25.96 -3.26
C VAL A 71 -2.61 26.54 -4.66
N ARG A 72 -3.28 26.00 -5.68
CA ARG A 72 -3.30 26.56 -7.05
C ARG A 72 -3.99 27.92 -7.10
N VAL A 73 -5.12 28.08 -6.41
CA VAL A 73 -5.82 29.37 -6.32
C VAL A 73 -4.97 30.41 -5.56
N GLU A 74 -4.29 30.01 -4.49
CA GLU A 74 -3.37 30.88 -3.76
C GLU A 74 -2.15 31.26 -4.62
N LYS A 75 -1.60 30.30 -5.38
CA LYS A 75 -0.54 30.55 -6.37
C LYS A 75 -0.97 31.63 -7.36
N GLU A 76 -2.14 31.51 -7.97
CA GLU A 76 -2.62 32.50 -8.93
C GLU A 76 -2.77 33.89 -8.30
N LYS A 77 -3.22 33.96 -7.04
CA LYS A 77 -3.31 35.22 -6.31
C LYS A 77 -1.92 35.83 -6.03
N GLU A 78 -0.95 35.02 -5.60
CA GLU A 78 0.43 35.48 -5.39
C GLU A 78 1.08 35.90 -6.71
N LEU A 79 0.92 35.14 -7.79
CA LEU A 79 1.41 35.49 -9.12
C LEU A 79 0.83 36.81 -9.61
N LYS A 80 -0.46 37.06 -9.40
CA LYS A 80 -1.09 38.35 -9.74
C LYS A 80 -0.49 39.51 -8.93
N LYS A 81 -0.15 39.30 -7.65
CA LYS A 81 0.53 40.31 -6.83
C LYS A 81 1.96 40.56 -7.30
N LEU A 82 2.75 39.51 -7.48
CA LEU A 82 4.12 39.55 -8.00
C LEU A 82 4.21 40.26 -9.35
N ASN A 83 3.31 39.93 -10.28
CA ASN A 83 3.24 40.61 -11.58
C ASN A 83 2.92 42.10 -11.45
N LYS A 84 2.07 42.47 -10.48
CA LYS A 84 1.71 43.88 -10.24
C LYS A 84 2.87 44.64 -9.60
N GLU A 85 3.66 44.00 -8.75
CA GLU A 85 4.85 44.59 -8.13
C GLU A 85 5.96 44.79 -9.17
N LEU A 86 6.20 43.80 -10.03
CA LEU A 86 7.15 43.90 -11.14
C LEU A 86 6.75 45.02 -12.11
N LYS A 87 5.48 45.07 -12.54
CA LYS A 87 4.97 46.15 -13.42
C LYS A 87 5.07 47.54 -12.82
N LYS A 88 5.06 47.65 -11.49
CA LYS A 88 5.21 48.90 -10.76
C LYS A 88 6.68 49.21 -10.41
N ASN A 89 7.63 48.43 -10.92
CA ASN A 89 9.06 48.52 -10.59
C ASN A 89 9.35 48.48 -9.08
N LYS A 90 8.48 47.82 -8.29
CA LYS A 90 8.67 47.64 -6.84
C LYS A 90 9.63 46.51 -6.52
N ILE A 91 9.78 45.58 -7.46
CA ILE A 91 10.72 44.47 -7.43
C ILE A 91 11.42 44.40 -8.78
N THR A 92 12.63 43.87 -8.78
CA THR A 92 13.42 43.55 -9.97
C THR A 92 12.96 42.22 -10.59
N GLN A 93 13.38 41.98 -11.84
CA GLN A 93 13.15 40.68 -12.49
C GLN A 93 13.79 39.53 -11.70
N ALA A 94 14.98 39.74 -11.14
CA ALA A 94 15.67 38.72 -10.34
C ALA A 94 14.89 38.36 -9.06
N GLU A 95 14.31 39.35 -8.38
CA GLU A 95 13.47 39.12 -7.19
C GLU A 95 12.15 38.42 -7.57
N TYR A 96 11.56 38.77 -8.70
CA TYR A 96 10.39 38.09 -9.24
C TYR A 96 10.66 36.60 -9.49
N ASP A 97 11.74 36.29 -10.23
CA ASP A 97 12.10 34.92 -10.57
C ASP A 97 12.44 34.09 -9.33
N HIS A 98 13.10 34.70 -8.35
CA HIS A 98 13.39 34.06 -7.07
C HIS A 98 12.11 33.71 -6.29
N GLN A 99 11.17 34.64 -6.17
CA GLN A 99 9.90 34.39 -5.49
C GLN A 99 9.05 33.36 -6.22
N LEU A 100 9.01 33.41 -7.56
CA LEU A 100 8.34 32.41 -8.40
C LEU A 100 8.90 31.01 -8.13
N SER A 101 10.22 30.86 -8.08
CA SER A 101 10.91 29.60 -7.78
C SER A 101 10.54 29.05 -6.40
N ILE A 102 10.41 29.92 -5.39
CA ILE A 102 9.99 29.51 -4.03
C ILE A 102 8.56 28.97 -4.05
N ILE A 103 7.64 29.66 -4.73
CA ILE A 103 6.24 29.25 -4.85
C ILE A 103 6.15 27.90 -5.56
N ASP A 104 6.82 27.75 -6.71
CA ASP A 104 6.82 26.48 -7.47
C ASP A 104 7.43 25.33 -6.67
N LYS A 105 8.49 25.56 -5.89
CA LYS A 105 9.08 24.54 -5.01
C LYS A 105 8.10 24.07 -3.94
N LYS A 106 7.32 24.98 -3.34
CA LYS A 106 6.31 24.62 -2.33
C LYS A 106 5.21 23.76 -2.93
N ILE A 107 4.71 24.12 -4.11
CA ILE A 107 3.65 23.38 -4.81
C ILE A 107 4.13 21.98 -5.19
N LYS A 108 5.32 21.86 -5.79
CA LYS A 108 5.89 20.56 -6.15
C LYS A 108 6.04 19.64 -4.95
N LYS A 109 6.40 20.18 -3.77
CA LYS A 109 6.49 19.38 -2.53
C LYS A 109 5.13 18.83 -2.11
N ILE A 110 4.07 19.65 -2.21
CA ILE A 110 2.71 19.24 -1.86
C ILE A 110 2.20 18.19 -2.84
N GLU A 111 2.33 18.42 -4.15
CA GLU A 111 1.91 17.47 -5.19
C GLU A 111 2.67 16.14 -5.07
N SER A 112 3.98 16.19 -4.81
CA SER A 112 4.79 14.98 -4.62
C SER A 112 4.40 14.20 -3.36
N ALA A 113 4.08 14.89 -2.25
CA ALA A 113 3.64 14.24 -1.03
C ALA A 113 2.29 13.53 -1.22
N GLU A 114 1.36 14.16 -1.92
CA GLU A 114 0.05 13.57 -2.22
C GLU A 114 0.17 12.35 -3.15
N LEU A 115 0.99 12.45 -4.20
CA LEU A 115 1.27 11.34 -5.11
C LEU A 115 1.94 10.16 -4.39
N ASN A 116 2.98 10.43 -3.59
CA ASN A 116 3.67 9.38 -2.85
C ASN A 116 2.75 8.68 -1.86
N MET A 117 1.91 9.44 -1.15
CA MET A 117 0.94 8.87 -0.23
C MET A 117 -0.09 8.01 -0.98
N SER A 118 -0.69 8.52 -2.06
CA SER A 118 -1.66 7.78 -2.87
C SER A 118 -1.07 6.48 -3.43
N SER A 119 0.15 6.53 -3.99
CA SER A 119 0.83 5.34 -4.53
C SER A 119 1.12 4.28 -3.45
N GLY A 120 1.56 4.69 -2.26
CA GLY A 120 1.81 3.77 -1.15
C GLY A 120 0.54 3.04 -0.68
N PHE A 121 -0.58 3.74 -0.61
CA PHE A 121 -1.87 3.12 -0.27
C PHE A 121 -2.36 2.16 -1.36
N THR A 122 -2.21 2.53 -2.63
CA THR A 122 -2.53 1.64 -3.75
C THR A 122 -1.73 0.33 -3.68
N GLU A 123 -0.42 0.41 -3.45
CA GLU A 123 0.43 -0.77 -3.30
C GLU A 123 -0.01 -1.67 -2.13
N LEU A 124 -0.37 -1.07 -0.99
CA LEU A 124 -0.88 -1.80 0.17
C LEU A 124 -2.19 -2.52 -0.13
N PHE A 125 -3.13 -1.87 -0.83
CA PHE A 125 -4.39 -2.50 -1.22
C PHE A 125 -4.18 -3.63 -2.24
N GLU A 126 -3.33 -3.43 -3.23
CA GLU A 126 -3.01 -4.49 -4.20
C GLU A 126 -2.40 -5.72 -3.52
N LYS A 127 -1.44 -5.52 -2.61
CA LYS A 127 -0.83 -6.61 -1.83
C LYS A 127 -1.87 -7.36 -0.99
N SER A 128 -2.73 -6.62 -0.30
CA SER A 128 -3.78 -7.21 0.55
C SER A 128 -4.81 -7.98 -0.29
N ASN A 129 -5.24 -7.44 -1.42
CA ASN A 129 -6.16 -8.11 -2.34
C ASN A 129 -5.57 -9.39 -2.92
N LYS A 130 -4.32 -9.36 -3.39
CA LYS A 130 -3.59 -10.57 -3.85
C LYS A 130 -3.53 -11.64 -2.76
N LYS A 131 -3.30 -11.24 -1.50
CA LYS A 131 -3.27 -12.16 -0.37
C LYS A 131 -4.64 -12.76 -0.09
N ILE A 132 -5.70 -11.96 -0.13
CA ILE A 132 -7.09 -12.42 0.01
C ILE A 132 -7.42 -13.44 -1.10
N ASP A 133 -7.06 -13.16 -2.36
CA ASP A 133 -7.34 -14.07 -3.47
C ASP A 133 -6.55 -15.39 -3.35
N SER A 134 -5.29 -15.33 -2.92
CA SER A 134 -4.51 -16.52 -2.58
C SER A 134 -5.13 -17.34 -1.43
N LEU A 135 -5.70 -16.68 -0.42
CA LEU A 135 -6.40 -17.36 0.67
C LEU A 135 -7.71 -18.00 0.18
N LYS A 136 -8.47 -17.34 -0.69
CA LYS A 136 -9.67 -17.93 -1.33
C LYS A 136 -9.32 -19.17 -2.14
N GLN A 137 -8.28 -19.11 -2.98
CA GLN A 137 -7.82 -20.27 -3.76
C GLN A 137 -7.42 -21.44 -2.86
N ARG A 138 -6.69 -21.17 -1.78
CA ARG A 138 -6.37 -22.19 -0.78
C ARG A 138 -7.61 -22.74 -0.11
N LYS A 139 -8.56 -21.90 0.29
CA LYS A 139 -9.83 -22.37 0.86
C LYS A 139 -10.53 -23.37 -0.07
N VAL A 140 -10.67 -23.01 -1.35
CA VAL A 140 -11.29 -23.90 -2.37
C VAL A 140 -10.55 -25.23 -2.48
N HIS A 141 -9.21 -25.21 -2.48
CA HIS A 141 -8.42 -26.45 -2.51
C HIS A 141 -8.68 -27.32 -1.27
N PHE A 142 -8.69 -26.74 -0.06
CA PHE A 142 -8.96 -27.51 1.15
C PHE A 142 -10.41 -28.01 1.21
N GLU A 143 -11.37 -27.23 0.71
CA GLU A 143 -12.77 -27.65 0.59
C GLU A 143 -12.91 -28.87 -0.34
N SER A 144 -12.13 -28.96 -1.41
CA SER A 144 -12.14 -30.11 -2.31
C SER A 144 -11.52 -31.38 -1.72
N GLN A 145 -10.78 -31.29 -0.60
CA GLN A 145 -10.22 -32.45 0.13
C GLN A 145 -11.13 -32.94 1.26
N VAL A 146 -12.23 -32.22 1.55
CA VAL A 146 -13.22 -32.59 2.59
C VAL A 146 -14.37 -33.41 2.01
N GLN A 147 -14.52 -33.43 0.67
CA GLN A 147 -15.49 -34.25 -0.06
C GLN A 147 -15.01 -35.70 -0.19
#